data_AF-A0A5S4VSL9-F1
#
_entry.id   AF-A0A5S4VSL9-F1
#
_cell.length_a   1.000
_cell.length_b   1.000
_cell.length_c   1.000
_cell.angle_alpha   90.00
_cell.angle_beta   90.00
_cell.angle_gamma   90.00
#
_symmetry.space_group_name_H-M   'P 1'
#
loop_
_entity.id
_entity.type
_entity.pdbx_description
1 polymer ?
#
loop_
_entity_poly.entity_id
_entity_poly.type
_entity_poly.pdbx_seq_one_letter_code
_entity_poly.pdbx_strand_id
1 'polypeptide(L)' 'MKKQEVIDLASRRGLCVYEQYKGRKVYYKVRIPVFEDEKEIPTSYRDELVRNIKEVKQLMEKIWEDDKYRLRASNWVRKY' A
#
# COMPACT_ATOMS: atom_id res chain seq x y z
N MET A 1 -3.89 10.66 13.55
CA MET A 1 -2.96 9.54 13.29
C MET A 1 -1.56 10.09 13.05
N LYS A 2 -0.57 9.51 13.71
CA LYS A 2 0.86 9.77 13.47
C LYS A 2 1.29 9.12 12.16
N LYS A 3 2.41 9.58 11.58
CA LYS A 3 2.94 9.06 10.31
C LYS A 3 3.12 7.54 10.34
N GLN A 4 3.77 7.04 11.40
CA GLN A 4 4.08 5.63 11.57
C GLN A 4 2.82 4.76 11.59
N GLU A 5 1.76 5.21 12.27
CA GLU A 5 0.48 4.47 12.33
C GLU A 5 -0.14 4.26 10.95
N VAL A 6 0.00 5.24 10.04
CA VAL A 6 -0.51 5.11 8.67
C VAL A 6 0.35 4.11 7.88
N ILE A 7 1.66 4.15 8.04
CA ILE A 7 2.59 3.23 7.35
C ILE A 7 2.37 1.79 7.84
N ASP A 8 2.24 1.59 9.16
CA ASP A 8 1.99 0.28 9.75
C ASP A 8 0.64 -0.30 9.29
N LEU A 9 -0.39 0.56 9.23
CA LEU A 9 -1.69 0.18 8.73
C LEU A 9 -1.65 -0.21 7.24
N ALA A 10 -0.92 0.55 6.41
CA ALA A 10 -0.72 0.24 5.01
C ALA A 10 -0.01 -1.11 4.83
N SER A 11 1.02 -1.38 5.64
CA SER A 11 1.74 -2.66 5.63
C SER A 11 0.84 -3.83 5.97
N ARG A 12 -0.03 -3.70 6.99
CA ARG A 12 -1.01 -4.74 7.35
C ARG A 12 -2.05 -4.99 6.25
N ARG A 13 -2.21 -4.04 5.34
CA ARG A 13 -3.06 -4.11 4.13
C ARG A 13 -2.27 -4.47 2.87
N GLY A 14 -1.06 -5.00 3.02
CA GLY A 14 -0.22 -5.46 1.91
C GLY A 14 0.41 -4.33 1.08
N LEU A 15 0.28 -3.07 1.48
CA LEU A 15 0.91 -1.94 0.78
C LEU A 15 2.25 -1.61 1.40
N CYS A 16 3.26 -1.34 0.56
CA CYS A 16 4.55 -0.83 1.05
C CYS A 16 4.64 0.69 0.81
N VAL A 17 4.95 1.45 1.85
CA VAL A 17 5.06 2.91 1.76
C VAL A 17 6.51 3.31 1.98
N TYR A 18 7.09 4.03 1.02
CA TYR A 18 8.47 4.50 1.07
C TYR A 18 8.50 6.02 1.06
N GLU A 19 9.26 6.63 1.95
CA GLU A 19 9.55 8.07 1.88
C GLU A 19 10.57 8.35 0.78
N GLN A 20 10.26 9.31 -0.09
CA GLN A 20 11.14 9.82 -1.12
C GLN A 20 11.40 11.31 -0.90
N TYR A 21 12.67 11.67 -0.80
CA TYR A 21 13.10 13.05 -0.61
C TYR A 21 13.48 13.66 -1.96
N LYS A 22 12.83 14.75 -2.34
CA LYS A 22 13.19 15.57 -3.51
C LYS A 22 13.56 16.97 -3.03
N GLY A 23 14.84 17.16 -2.73
CA GLY A 23 15.31 18.35 -2.03
C GLY A 23 14.72 18.41 -0.62
N ARG A 24 14.05 19.53 -0.27
CA ARG A 24 13.38 19.72 1.02
C ARG A 24 11.96 19.13 1.09
N LYS A 25 11.42 18.65 -0.02
CA LYS A 25 10.06 18.10 -0.08
C LYS A 25 10.09 16.58 0.13
N VAL A 26 9.18 16.09 0.96
CA VAL A 26 8.94 14.66 1.18
C VAL A 26 7.74 14.23 0.34
N TYR A 27 7.90 13.13 -0.38
CA TYR A 27 6.86 12.41 -1.09
C TYR A 27 6.79 10.98 -0.54
N TYR A 28 5.67 10.31 -0.77
CA TYR A 28 5.48 8.92 -0.37
C TYR A 28 5.20 8.10 -1.62
N LYS A 29 6.07 7.13 -1.90
CA LYS A 29 5.86 6.13 -2.92
C LYS A 29 5.11 4.97 -2.29
N VAL A 30 3.87 4.75 -2.71
CA VAL A 30 3.01 3.63 -2.28
C VAL A 30 3.12 2.54 -3.35
N ARG A 31 3.75 1.43 -2.99
CA ARG A 31 3.88 0.25 -3.83
C ARG A 31 2.72 -0.70 -3.55
N ILE A 32 1.87 -0.86 -4.55
CA ILE A 32 0.61 -1.61 -4.50
C ILE A 32 0.84 -2.95 -5.20
N PRO A 33 0.78 -4.08 -4.49
CA PRO A 33 0.85 -5.38 -5.13
C PRO A 33 -0.30 -5.60 -6.12
N VAL A 34 -0.03 -6.30 -7.21
CA VAL A 34 -1.05 -6.73 -8.18
C VAL A 34 -1.11 -8.24 -8.14
N PHE A 35 -2.32 -8.77 -7.95
CA PHE A 35 -2.57 -10.20 -7.88
C PHE A 35 -3.34 -10.63 -9.11
N GLU A 36 -2.74 -11.48 -9.95
CA GLU A 36 -3.46 -12.19 -11.00
C GLU A 36 -4.41 -13.24 -10.42
N ASP A 37 -5.39 -13.64 -11.23
CA ASP A 37 -6.34 -14.68 -10.83
C ASP A 37 -5.59 -16.00 -10.52
N GLU A 38 -6.08 -16.71 -9.50
CA GLU A 38 -5.53 -17.97 -8.99
C GLU A 38 -4.13 -17.87 -8.32
N LYS A 39 -3.50 -16.70 -8.28
CA LYS A 39 -2.21 -16.49 -7.61
C LYS A 39 -2.38 -16.01 -6.18
N GLU A 40 -1.70 -16.69 -5.25
CA GLU A 40 -1.68 -16.32 -3.82
C GLU A 40 -0.64 -15.24 -3.48
N ILE A 41 0.34 -15.02 -4.35
CA ILE A 41 1.40 -14.02 -4.20
C ILE A 41 1.25 -12.93 -5.27
N PRO A 42 1.69 -11.69 -5.00
CA PRO A 42 1.72 -10.64 -6.01
C PRO A 42 2.57 -11.05 -7.21
N THR A 43 2.04 -10.88 -8.43
CA THR A 43 2.80 -11.13 -9.67
C THR A 43 3.55 -9.90 -10.13
N SER A 44 3.08 -8.71 -9.76
CA SER A 44 3.73 -7.44 -10.05
C SER A 44 3.37 -6.38 -9.01
N TYR A 45 3.88 -5.17 -9.20
CA TYR A 45 3.57 -4.03 -8.35
C TYR A 45 3.29 -2.79 -9.19
N ARG A 46 2.29 -2.02 -8.77
CA ARG A 46 2.00 -0.69 -9.28
C ARG A 46 2.45 0.33 -8.26
N ASP A 47 3.16 1.35 -8.70
CA ASP A 47 3.63 2.44 -7.84
C ASP A 47 2.75 3.68 -8.01
N GLU A 48 2.33 4.27 -6.89
CA GLU A 48 1.70 5.59 -6.87
C GLU A 48 2.52 6.54 -5.99
N LEU A 49 2.66 7.79 -6.42
CA LEU A 49 3.40 8.82 -5.69
C LEU A 49 2.42 9.85 -5.12
N VAL A 50 2.42 10.01 -3.80
CA VAL A 50 1.57 10.96 -3.09
C VAL A 50 2.39 11.98 -2.32
N ARG A 51 1.81 13.13 -2.01
CA ARG A 51 2.53 14.31 -1.50
C ARG A 51 2.58 14.37 0.02
N ASN A 52 1.71 13.64 0.70
CA ASN A 52 1.63 13.66 2.16
C ASN A 52 1.02 12.36 2.70
N ILE A 53 1.12 12.18 4.01
CA ILE A 53 0.66 10.96 4.67
C ILE A 53 -0.87 10.79 4.69
N LYS A 54 -1.63 11.89 4.59
CA LYS A 54 -3.10 11.81 4.52
C LYS A 54 -3.54 11.19 3.20
N GLU A 55 -2.86 11.55 2.10
CA GLU A 55 -3.09 10.95 0.78
C GLU A 55 -2.73 9.46 0.76
N VAL A 56 -1.67 9.03 1.47
CA VAL A 56 -1.36 7.60 1.65
C VAL A 56 -2.56 6.87 2.28
N LYS A 57 -3.12 7.43 3.36
CA LYS A 57 -4.28 6.85 4.04
C LYS A 57 -5.49 6.75 3.10
N GLN A 58 -5.82 7.82 2.39
CA GLN A 58 -6.95 7.87 1.46
C GLN A 58 -6.78 6.85 0.32
N LEU A 59 -5.59 6.77 -0.27
CA LEU A 59 -5.28 5.80 -1.31
C LEU A 59 -5.42 4.36 -0.79
N MET A 60 -4.86 4.08 0.38
CA MET A 60 -4.98 2.78 1.03
C MET A 60 -6.45 2.41 1.30
N GLU A 61 -7.27 3.33 1.82
CA GLU A 61 -8.69 3.09 2.07
C GLU A 61 -9.42 2.76 0.76
N LYS A 62 -9.20 3.55 -0.29
CA LYS A 62 -9.77 3.32 -1.62
C LYS A 62 -9.39 1.97 -2.22
N ILE A 63 -8.12 1.55 -2.10
CA ILE A 63 -7.67 0.24 -2.59
C ILE A 63 -8.34 -0.89 -1.79
N TRP A 64 -8.54 -0.69 -0.49
CA TRP A 64 -9.14 -1.69 0.41
C TRP A 64 -10.65 -1.83 0.27
N GLU A 65 -11.30 -0.94 -0.49
CA GLU A 65 -12.71 -1.09 -0.91
C GLU A 65 -12.87 -2.18 -1.99
N ASP A 66 -11.81 -2.55 -2.71
CA ASP A 66 -11.83 -3.70 -3.60
C ASP A 66 -11.74 -5.00 -2.79
N ASP A 67 -12.86 -5.73 -2.74
CA ASP A 67 -12.99 -7.01 -2.04
C ASP A 67 -11.99 -8.07 -2.51
N LYS A 68 -11.71 -8.14 -3.81
CA LYS A 68 -10.77 -9.12 -4.36
C LYS A 68 -9.36 -8.80 -3.91
N TYR A 69 -8.95 -7.54 -4.04
CA TYR A 69 -7.65 -7.10 -3.56
C TYR A 69 -7.51 -7.35 -2.06
N ARG A 70 -8.49 -6.91 -1.27
CA ARG A 70 -8.51 -7.05 0.19
C ARG A 70 -8.34 -8.50 0.62
N LEU A 71 -9.07 -9.42 0.01
CA LEU A 71 -8.99 -10.85 0.33
C LEU A 71 -7.60 -11.42 -0.02
N ARG A 72 -7.09 -11.14 -1.22
CA ARG A 72 -5.78 -11.64 -1.68
C ARG A 72 -4.63 -11.08 -0.84
N ALA A 73 -4.63 -9.77 -0.61
CA ALA A 73 -3.62 -9.10 0.21
C ALA A 73 -3.64 -9.62 1.65
N SER A 74 -4.82 -9.82 2.25
CA SER A 74 -4.94 -10.37 3.62
C SER A 74 -4.41 -11.80 3.71
N ASN A 75 -4.69 -12.64 2.73
CA ASN A 75 -4.18 -14.01 2.67
C ASN A 75 -2.65 -14.02 2.50
N TRP A 76 -2.14 -13.18 1.61
CA TRP A 76 -0.70 -13.05 1.37
C TRP A 76 0.04 -12.60 2.63
N VAL A 77 -0.35 -11.48 3.24
CA VAL A 77 0.30 -10.91 4.44
C VAL A 77 0.21 -11.81 5.67
N ARG A 78 -0.81 -12.68 5.75
CA ARG A 78 -0.92 -13.66 6.85
C ARG A 78 0.03 -14.84 6.66
N LYS A 79 0.30 -15.23 5.42
CA LYS A 79 1.03 -16.45 5.06
C LYS A 79 2.54 -16.21 4.92
N TYR A 80 2.94 -15.00 4.55
CA TYR A 80 4.32 -14.59 4.27
C TYR A 80 4.67 -13.30 5.01
#